data_AF-Q5NTA7-F1
#
_entry.id   AF-Q5NTA7-F1
#
_cell.length_a   1.000
_cell.length_b   1.000
_cell.length_c   1.000
_cell.angle_alpha   90.00
_cell.angle_beta   90.00
_cell.angle_gamma   90.00
#
_symmetry.space_group_name_H-M   'P 1'
#
loop_
_entity.id
_entity.type
_entity.pdbx_description
1 polymer ?
#
loop_
_entity_poly.entity_id
_entity_poly.type
_entity_poly.pdbx_seq_one_letter_code
_entity_poly.pdbx_strand_id
1 'polypeptide(L)'
;SGAEGVLGTMGYIAPECFHTGKATSQSDVYAFGAVLLEVVCGQRPGIKVNGFQFFVDWVWYLHRDGRILEAVDQRLGDDYVAEEAKKLLLLGLACSHPIASERPKTQTSSSDYIRVSP
;
A
#
# COMPACT_ATOMS: atom_id res chain seq x y z
N SER A 1 22.59 -8.24 -23.08
CA SER A 1 21.29 -7.67 -23.47
C SER A 1 20.63 -7.11 -22.22
N GLY A 2 20.03 -5.92 -22.32
CA GLY A 2 19.84 -4.98 -21.21
C GLY A 2 18.94 -5.47 -20.09
N ALA A 3 19.39 -5.26 -18.84
CA ALA A 3 18.48 -5.13 -17.72
C ALA A 3 17.81 -3.76 -17.86
N GLU A 4 16.63 -3.72 -18.48
CA GLU A 4 15.71 -2.60 -18.28
C GLU A 4 15.31 -2.63 -16.80
N GLY A 5 16.06 -1.91 -15.97
CA GLY A 5 15.72 -1.74 -14.57
C GLY A 5 14.34 -1.10 -14.46
N VAL A 6 13.54 -1.53 -13.48
CA VAL A 6 12.29 -0.85 -13.16
C VAL A 6 12.60 0.61 -12.84
N LEU A 7 12.10 1.53 -13.67
CA LEU A 7 12.10 2.95 -13.34
C LEU A 7 11.00 3.20 -12.31
N GLY A 8 11.38 3.70 -11.14
CA GLY A 8 10.43 4.01 -10.07
C GLY A 8 11.10 4.53 -8.81
N THR A 9 10.29 5.02 -7.88
CA THR A 9 10.77 5.50 -6.58
C THR A 9 10.73 4.36 -5.57
N MET A 10 11.85 4.16 -4.85
CA MET A 10 11.92 3.15 -3.78
C MET A 10 10.81 3.37 -2.74
N GLY A 11 10.18 2.27 -2.32
CA GLY A 11 9.00 2.29 -1.44
C GLY A 11 7.66 2.29 -2.18
N TYR A 12 7.62 2.68 -3.45
CA TYR A 12 6.40 2.65 -4.29
C TYR A 12 6.45 1.54 -5.34
N ILE A 13 7.63 0.98 -5.61
CA ILE A 13 7.81 -0.14 -6.54
C ILE A 13 7.30 -1.43 -5.89
N ALA A 14 6.34 -2.09 -6.54
CA ALA A 14 5.84 -3.38 -6.10
C ALA A 14 6.95 -4.45 -6.15
N PRO A 15 7.00 -5.40 -5.19
CA PRO A 15 8.12 -6.34 -5.06
C PRO A 15 8.31 -7.24 -6.29
N GLU A 16 7.23 -7.59 -6.99
CA GLU A 16 7.29 -8.38 -8.22
C GLU A 16 7.94 -7.63 -9.39
N CYS A 17 7.92 -6.29 -9.37
CA CYS A 17 8.52 -5.49 -10.44
C CYS A 17 10.04 -5.68 -10.45
N PHE A 18 10.71 -5.83 -9.30
CA PHE A 18 12.17 -6.02 -9.26
C PHE A 18 12.65 -7.26 -10.05
N HIS A 19 11.82 -8.29 -10.14
CA HIS A 19 12.13 -9.51 -10.87
C HIS A 19 11.66 -9.46 -12.33
N THR A 20 10.53 -8.80 -12.58
CA THR A 20 9.86 -8.83 -13.89
C THR A 20 10.24 -7.66 -14.80
N GLY A 21 10.70 -6.54 -14.23
CA GLY A 21 10.92 -5.29 -14.98
C GLY A 21 9.62 -4.61 -15.42
N LYS A 22 8.44 -5.13 -15.07
CA LYS A 22 7.16 -4.74 -15.69
C LYS A 22 6.23 -4.05 -14.72
N ALA A 23 5.72 -2.90 -15.14
CA ALA A 23 4.53 -2.30 -14.53
C ALA A 23 3.27 -3.07 -14.97
N THR A 24 2.33 -3.25 -14.04
CA THR A 24 1.05 -3.92 -14.22
C THR A 24 -0.03 -3.17 -13.44
N SER A 25 -1.31 -3.45 -13.72
CA SER A 25 -2.40 -2.88 -12.94
C SER A 25 -2.29 -3.20 -11.44
N GLN A 26 -1.78 -4.38 -11.07
CA GLN A 26 -1.55 -4.71 -9.66
C GLN A 26 -0.38 -3.93 -9.06
N SER A 27 0.68 -3.62 -9.82
CA SER A 27 1.76 -2.77 -9.30
C SER A 27 1.29 -1.32 -9.12
N ASP A 28 0.36 -0.84 -9.95
CA ASP A 28 -0.27 0.47 -9.76
C ASP A 28 -1.12 0.49 -8.49
N VAL A 29 -1.86 -0.59 -8.20
CA VAL A 29 -2.59 -0.75 -6.92
C VAL A 29 -1.64 -0.73 -5.72
N TYR A 30 -0.46 -1.37 -5.84
CA TYR A 30 0.55 -1.31 -4.79
C TYR A 30 1.05 0.11 -4.53
N ALA A 31 1.40 0.83 -5.60
CA ALA A 31 1.88 2.21 -5.50
C ALA A 31 0.80 3.13 -4.91
N PHE A 32 -0.46 2.93 -5.29
CA PHE A 32 -1.60 3.63 -4.68
C PHE A 32 -1.72 3.36 -3.18
N GLY A 33 -1.57 2.10 -2.75
CA GLY A 33 -1.54 1.77 -1.33
C GLY A 33 -0.39 2.47 -0.58
N ALA A 34 0.79 2.54 -1.19
CA ALA A 34 1.94 3.22 -0.60
C ALA A 34 1.69 4.73 -0.45
N VAL A 35 1.01 5.36 -1.43
CA VAL A 35 0.57 6.76 -1.34
C VAL A 35 -0.48 6.96 -0.26
N LEU A 36 -1.46 6.06 -0.12
CA LEU A 36 -2.44 6.14 0.97
C LEU A 36 -1.75 6.09 2.34
N LEU A 37 -0.79 5.18 2.52
CA LEU A 37 -0.01 5.09 3.75
C LEU A 37 0.82 6.36 3.96
N GLU A 38 1.44 6.91 2.92
CA GLU A 38 2.18 8.18 3.00
C GLU A 38 1.30 9.33 3.49
N VAL A 39 0.08 9.45 2.97
CA VAL A 39 -0.86 10.51 3.36
C VAL A 39 -1.27 10.38 4.82
N VAL A 40 -1.66 9.19 5.26
CA VAL A 40 -2.15 8.99 6.64
C VAL A 40 -1.02 9.07 7.67
N CYS A 41 0.17 8.62 7.30
CA CYS A 41 1.31 8.54 8.21
C CYS A 41 2.22 9.76 8.18
N GLY A 42 2.09 10.61 7.14
CA GLY A 42 2.98 11.75 6.93
C GLY A 42 4.44 11.35 6.63
N GLN A 43 4.68 10.10 6.21
CA GLN A 43 6.00 9.52 6.03
C GLN A 43 6.17 8.96 4.62
N ARG A 44 7.31 9.25 3.98
CA ARG A 44 7.62 8.71 2.65
C ARG A 44 7.84 7.20 2.71
N PRO A 45 7.22 6.38 1.85
CA PRO A 45 7.33 4.91 1.86
C PRO A 45 8.76 4.36 1.77
N GLY A 46 9.66 5.09 1.10
CA GLY A 46 11.05 4.69 0.87
C GLY A 46 12.02 4.93 2.03
N ILE A 47 11.57 5.48 3.16
CA ILE A 47 12.45 5.72 4.31
C ILE A 47 12.65 4.46 5.14
N LYS A 48 13.81 4.38 5.79
CA LYS A 48 14.08 3.39 6.84
C LYS A 48 13.47 3.87 8.15
N VAL A 49 12.79 2.98 8.87
CA VAL A 49 12.13 3.30 10.14
C VAL A 49 12.21 2.10 11.07
N ASN A 50 12.54 2.29 12.34
CA ASN A 50 12.54 1.23 13.36
C ASN A 50 13.22 -0.09 12.95
N GLY A 51 14.32 0.00 12.19
CA GLY A 51 15.08 -1.16 11.69
C GLY A 51 14.55 -1.77 10.39
N PHE A 52 13.40 -1.34 9.89
CA PHE A 52 12.83 -1.76 8.60
C PHE A 52 13.43 -0.95 7.45
N GLN A 53 13.63 -1.61 6.29
CA GLN A 53 14.15 -0.93 5.10
C GLN A 53 13.11 -0.03 4.43
N PHE A 54 11.83 -0.41 4.50
CA PHE A 54 10.72 0.36 3.95
C PHE A 54 9.68 0.64 5.03
N PHE A 55 9.09 1.82 4.97
CA PHE A 55 8.05 2.24 5.91
C PHE A 55 6.84 1.31 5.88
N VAL A 56 6.45 0.82 4.70
CA VAL A 56 5.32 -0.10 4.52
C VAL A 56 5.49 -1.40 5.34
N ASP A 57 6.72 -1.93 5.46
CA ASP A 57 7.00 -3.14 6.24
C ASP A 57 6.77 -2.89 7.75
N TRP A 58 7.12 -1.70 8.23
CA TRP A 58 6.88 -1.31 9.61
C TRP A 58 5.38 -1.15 9.92
N VAL A 59 4.59 -0.62 8.99
CA VAL A 59 3.12 -0.55 9.14
C VAL A 59 2.50 -1.95 9.18
N TRP A 60 2.99 -2.88 8.35
CA TRP A 60 2.60 -4.29 8.42
C TRP A 60 2.91 -4.93 9.78
N TYR A 61 4.08 -4.63 10.35
CA TYR A 61 4.44 -5.06 11.70
C TYR A 61 3.45 -4.52 12.74
N LEU A 62 3.18 -3.21 12.74
CA LEU A 62 2.22 -2.59 13.67
C LEU A 62 0.82 -3.19 13.54
N HIS A 63 0.38 -3.47 12.31
CA HIS A 63 -0.91 -4.10 12.07
C HIS A 63 -0.99 -5.49 12.72
N ARG A 64 0.04 -6.33 12.55
CA ARG A 64 0.11 -7.67 13.16
C ARG A 64 0.15 -7.62 14.68
N ASP A 65 0.77 -6.58 15.24
CA ASP A 65 0.87 -6.34 16.69
C ASP A 65 -0.37 -5.66 17.28
N GLY A 66 -1.41 -5.39 16.47
CA GLY A 66 -2.65 -4.73 16.93
C GLY A 66 -2.50 -3.23 17.21
N ARG A 67 -1.41 -2.61 16.77
CA ARG A 67 -0.99 -1.23 17.09
C ARG A 67 -0.99 -0.30 15.87
N ILE A 68 -1.81 -0.61 14.86
CA ILE A 68 -1.77 0.07 13.56
C ILE A 68 -1.92 1.60 13.64
N LEU A 69 -2.65 2.12 14.63
CA LEU A 69 -2.83 3.56 14.83
C LEU A 69 -1.54 4.30 15.23
N GLU A 70 -0.51 3.60 15.70
CA GLU A 70 0.81 4.21 15.94
C GLU A 70 1.50 4.66 14.64
N ALA A 71 1.00 4.23 13.48
CA ALA A 71 1.50 4.68 12.18
C ALA A 71 0.95 6.07 11.78
N VAL A 72 -0.15 6.54 12.37
CA VAL A 72 -0.77 7.83 12.03
C VAL A 72 0.23 8.96 12.29
N ASP A 73 0.22 9.97 11.42
CA ASP A 73 1.08 11.14 11.55
C ASP A 73 0.94 11.79 12.93
N GLN A 74 2.01 11.74 13.72
CA GLN A 74 2.04 12.25 15.09
C GLN A 74 1.76 13.76 15.16
N ARG A 75 1.93 14.50 14.05
CA ARG A 75 1.61 15.92 13.97
C ARG A 75 0.11 16.22 14.04
N LEU A 76 -0.74 15.23 13.77
CA LEU A 76 -2.19 15.36 13.90
C LEU A 76 -2.65 15.35 15.37
N GLY A 77 -1.86 14.78 16.30
CA GLY A 77 -2.28 14.67 17.69
C GLY A 77 -3.63 13.93 17.81
N ASP A 78 -4.64 14.59 18.36
CA ASP A 78 -6.01 14.06 18.46
C ASP A 78 -6.95 14.57 17.34
N ASP A 79 -6.43 15.31 16.34
CA ASP A 79 -7.20 15.91 15.25
C ASP A 79 -7.46 14.94 14.09
N TYR A 80 -7.98 13.75 14.41
CA TYR A 80 -8.45 12.78 13.42
C TYR A 80 -9.45 11.79 14.04
N VAL A 81 -10.29 11.20 13.20
CA VAL A 81 -11.20 10.12 13.64
C VAL A 81 -10.46 8.79 13.56
N ALA A 82 -10.18 8.19 14.73
CA ALA A 82 -9.38 6.96 14.83
C ALA A 82 -9.90 5.81 13.96
N GLU A 83 -11.22 5.61 13.91
CA GLU A 83 -11.83 4.56 13.09
C GLU A 83 -11.68 4.81 11.59
N GLU A 84 -11.65 6.07 11.14
CA GLU A 84 -11.44 6.42 9.74
C GLU A 84 -9.97 6.24 9.34
N ALA A 85 -9.04 6.70 10.19
CA ALA A 85 -7.61 6.45 9.99
C ALA A 85 -7.30 4.96 9.94
N LYS A 86 -7.87 4.17 10.85
CA LYS A 86 -7.72 2.71 10.84
C LYS A 86 -8.20 2.08 9.54
N LYS A 87 -9.36 2.49 9.02
CA LYS A 87 -9.88 1.99 7.72
C LYS A 87 -8.93 2.34 6.57
N LEU A 88 -8.42 3.57 6.53
CA LEU A 88 -7.48 4.00 5.50
C LEU A 88 -6.14 3.25 5.58
N LEU A 89 -5.63 3.00 6.78
CA LEU A 89 -4.42 2.20 6.99
C LEU A 89 -4.60 0.76 6.52
N LEU A 90 -5.74 0.14 6.87
CA LEU A 90 -6.06 -1.23 6.42
C LEU A 90 -6.24 -1.30 4.90
N LEU A 91 -6.87 -0.30 4.28
CA LEU A 91 -6.99 -0.20 2.83
C LEU A 91 -5.61 -0.03 2.17
N GLY A 92 -4.76 0.84 2.72
CA GLY A 92 -3.39 1.04 2.26
C GLY A 92 -2.59 -0.26 2.31
N LEU A 93 -2.68 -1.02 3.40
CA LEU A 93 -2.05 -2.33 3.52
C LEU A 93 -2.61 -3.36 2.53
N ALA A 94 -3.93 -3.43 2.36
CA ALA A 94 -4.54 -4.34 1.39
C ALA A 94 -4.07 -4.05 -0.05
N CYS A 95 -4.03 -2.78 -0.44
CA CYS A 95 -3.49 -2.33 -1.72
C CYS A 95 -2.00 -2.62 -1.86
N SER A 96 -1.20 -2.40 -0.82
CA SER A 96 0.24 -2.67 -0.79
C SER A 96 0.60 -4.08 -0.33
N HIS A 97 -0.29 -5.05 -0.52
CA HIS A 97 0.02 -6.43 -0.17
C HIS A 97 1.21 -6.96 -0.98
N PRO A 98 2.20 -7.65 -0.36
CA PRO A 98 3.39 -8.12 -1.07
C PRO A 98 3.07 -9.13 -2.17
N ILE A 99 2.01 -9.93 -1.99
CA ILE A 99 1.50 -10.87 -3.00
C ILE A 99 0.48 -10.13 -3.88
N ALA A 100 0.78 -9.99 -5.17
CA ALA A 100 -0.03 -9.23 -6.12
C ALA A 100 -1.48 -9.74 -6.24
N SER A 101 -1.73 -11.04 -6.15
CA SER A 101 -3.09 -11.62 -6.27
C SER A 101 -4.01 -11.33 -5.08
N GLU A 102 -3.44 -10.98 -3.92
CA GLU A 102 -4.19 -10.65 -2.71
C GLU A 102 -4.62 -9.17 -2.66
N ARG A 103 -4.07 -8.34 -3.56
CA ARG A 103 -4.46 -6.93 -3.63
C ARG A 103 -5.88 -6.80 -4.20
N PRO A 104 -6.67 -5.80 -3.77
CA PRO A 104 -7.97 -5.53 -4.35
C PRO A 104 -7.88 -5.35 -5.87
N LYS A 105 -8.83 -5.91 -6.60
CA LYS A 105 -8.98 -5.63 -8.04
C LYS A 105 -9.64 -4.26 -8.20
N THR A 106 -9.10 -3.42 -9.08
CA THR A 106 -9.84 -2.25 -9.53
C THR A 106 -11.13 -2.74 -10.18
N GLN A 107 -12.28 -2.19 -9.76
CA GLN A 107 -13.58 -2.65 -10.26
C GLN A 107 -13.57 -2.58 -11.80
N THR A 108 -13.75 -3.72 -12.45
CA THR A 108 -13.95 -3.76 -13.91
C THR A 108 -15.36 -3.24 -14.17
N SER A 109 -15.47 -2.28 -15.10
CA SER A 109 -16.68 -1.52 -15.42
C SER A 109 -17.97 -2.36 -15.48
N SER A 110 -19.06 -1.74 -15.03
CA SER A 110 -20.52 -2.01 -15.01
C SER A 110 -21.18 -3.16 -15.79
N SER A 111 -20.53 -3.87 -16.71
CA SER A 111 -21.16 -4.96 -17.49
C SER A 111 -21.26 -6.29 -16.72
N ASP A 112 -20.44 -6.50 -15.69
CA ASP A 112 -20.52 -7.73 -14.88
C ASP A 112 -21.61 -7.69 -13.80
N TYR A 113 -22.17 -6.51 -13.51
CA TYR A 113 -23.25 -6.36 -12.52
C TYR A 113 -24.61 -6.93 -13.00
N ILE A 114 -24.78 -7.16 -14.30
CA ILE A 114 -26.02 -7.74 -14.86
C ILE A 114 -26.01 -9.29 -14.82
N ARG A 115 -24.86 -9.94 -14.59
CA ARG A 115 -24.78 -11.41 -14.63
C ARG A 115 -24.80 -12.09 -13.25
N VAL A 116 -24.77 -11.33 -12.16
CA VAL A 116 -24.79 -11.89 -10.79
C VAL A 116 -25.83 -11.19 -9.92
N SER A 117 -27.10 -11.41 -10.23
CA SER A 117 -28.24 -11.34 -9.31
C SER A 117 -29.36 -12.20 -9.91
N PRO A 118 -30.16 -12.89 -9.08
CA PRO A 118 -30.33 -14.35 -9.05
C PRO A 118 -31.11 -14.96 -10.21
#